data_AF-A0AAD6WM06-F1
#
_entry.id   AF-A0AAD6WM06-F1
#
_cell.length_a   1.000
_cell.length_b   1.000
_cell.length_c   1.000
_cell.angle_alpha   90.00
_cell.angle_beta   90.00
_cell.angle_gamma   90.00
#
_symmetry.space_group_name_H-M   'P 1'
#
loop_
_entity.id
_entity.type
_entity.pdbx_description
1 polymer ?
#
loop_
_entity_poly.entity_id
_entity_poly.type
_entity_poly.pdbx_seq_one_letter_code
_entity_poly.pdbx_strand_id
1 'polypeptide(L)'
;GNPVESADVEDVMKAIKNKCGQDGRRAHSFFAMSKENMARIFSWSDQVCPPETYFAEAKTTGERTLRTKHLMYKAFSSTGWTIWTRYVGISHRRQYHLTVFFLSCRNFELIKLREGDLTFGLEDPKAFNTPYFELRLLNRKGWQRKISKAQRKQIFAPDLPACDAHHWLPLWRKYLQDVVYRRPLTPDDYIFPAIGANGVVQVGEHVSHEDVQKWITEFTTGAGVAQANGNFTTHCFRRGGAQYRFMFAPVGRRWTLRQVRWWGGWADGEHRDTLIKYLLDELGTYEDDYSGMLLPNRPDFDQTFLGEGSSITAATTGQLTLMHQSLSTEMR
;
A
#
# COMPACT_ATOMS: atom_id res chain seq x y z
N GLY A 1 -19.94 29.42 -41.45
CA GLY A 1 -18.97 28.57 -40.73
C GLY A 1 -19.73 27.72 -39.75
N ASN A 2 -19.33 26.46 -39.60
CA ASN A 2 -19.92 25.55 -38.62
C ASN A 2 -19.76 26.13 -37.21
N PRO A 3 -20.83 26.34 -36.43
CA PRO A 3 -20.74 26.91 -35.08
C PRO A 3 -19.82 26.10 -34.14
N VAL A 4 -19.65 24.81 -34.42
CA VAL A 4 -18.79 23.88 -33.68
C VAL A 4 -17.29 24.12 -33.93
N GLU A 5 -16.95 24.80 -35.03
CA GLU A 5 -15.57 25.16 -35.42
C GLU A 5 -15.26 26.63 -35.12
N SER A 6 -16.07 27.28 -34.29
CA SER A 6 -15.78 28.64 -33.84
C SER A 6 -14.61 28.65 -32.86
N ALA A 7 -13.79 29.70 -32.93
CA ALA A 7 -12.64 29.89 -32.04
C ALA A 7 -13.03 29.80 -30.55
N ASP A 8 -14.23 30.28 -30.21
CA ASP A 8 -14.75 30.21 -28.84
C ASP A 8 -15.02 28.77 -28.39
N VAL A 9 -15.55 27.92 -29.29
CA VAL A 9 -15.78 26.49 -29.00
C VAL A 9 -14.45 25.74 -28.93
N GLU A 10 -13.47 26.07 -29.77
CA GLU A 10 -12.13 25.49 -29.69
C GLU A 10 -11.42 25.88 -28.39
N ASP A 11 -11.51 27.12 -27.95
CA ASP A 11 -10.91 27.59 -26.69
C ASP A 11 -11.60 26.98 -25.48
N VAL A 12 -12.94 26.84 -25.50
CA VAL A 12 -13.68 26.11 -24.46
C VAL A 12 -13.29 24.64 -24.46
N MET A 13 -13.17 23.99 -25.62
CA MET A 13 -12.73 22.60 -25.74
C MET A 13 -11.29 22.42 -25.30
N LYS A 14 -10.40 23.38 -25.56
CA LYS A 14 -9.01 23.39 -25.11
C LYS A 14 -8.93 23.62 -23.60
N ALA A 15 -9.75 24.49 -23.04
CA ALA A 15 -9.88 24.69 -21.59
C ALA A 15 -10.43 23.43 -20.90
N ILE A 16 -11.42 22.75 -21.50
CA ILE A 16 -11.96 21.48 -21.01
C ILE A 16 -10.90 20.37 -21.12
N LYS A 17 -10.17 20.26 -22.23
CA LYS A 17 -9.06 19.30 -22.39
C LYS A 17 -7.94 19.55 -21.38
N ASN A 18 -7.59 20.81 -21.12
CA ASN A 18 -6.60 21.16 -20.10
C ASN A 18 -7.10 20.90 -18.67
N LYS A 19 -8.41 21.05 -18.42
CA LYS A 19 -9.05 20.77 -17.13
C LYS A 19 -9.25 19.27 -16.88
N CYS A 20 -9.48 18.49 -17.94
CA CYS A 20 -9.72 17.05 -17.90
C CYS A 20 -8.46 16.21 -18.13
N GLY A 21 -7.33 16.82 -18.49
CA GLY A 21 -6.13 16.12 -18.94
C GLY A 21 -6.32 15.61 -20.37
N GLN A 22 -5.40 15.96 -21.28
CA GLN A 22 -5.37 15.38 -22.62
C GLN A 22 -5.18 13.86 -22.51
N ASP A 23 -6.02 13.15 -23.26
CA ASP A 23 -6.20 11.71 -23.31
C ASP A 23 -6.62 11.07 -21.98
N GLY A 24 -7.73 10.32 -21.99
CA GLY A 24 -8.29 9.61 -20.84
C GLY A 24 -7.35 8.60 -20.15
N ARG A 25 -6.09 8.50 -20.60
CA ARG A 25 -4.98 7.94 -19.85
C ARG A 25 -4.19 9.10 -19.24
N ARG A 26 -4.57 9.51 -18.02
CA ARG A 26 -3.72 10.41 -17.22
C ARG A 26 -2.32 9.78 -17.15
N ALA A 27 -1.33 10.38 -17.81
CA ALA A 27 0.07 9.95 -17.80
C ALA A 27 0.73 9.98 -16.40
N HIS A 28 -0.02 10.26 -15.33
CA HIS A 28 0.48 10.49 -13.98
C HIS A 28 -0.42 9.92 -12.87
N SER A 29 -1.27 8.93 -13.14
CA SER A 29 -1.88 8.14 -12.05
C SER A 29 -0.83 7.18 -11.49
N PHE A 30 -0.17 7.56 -10.38
CA PHE A 30 0.82 6.73 -9.68
C PHE A 30 0.27 5.34 -9.40
N PHE A 31 0.95 4.31 -9.90
CA PHE A 31 0.49 2.93 -9.85
C PHE A 31 0.38 2.43 -8.42
N ALA A 32 -0.68 1.68 -8.14
CA ALA A 32 -0.76 0.90 -6.93
C ALA A 32 0.27 -0.23 -6.99
N MET A 33 1.05 -0.36 -5.91
CA MET A 33 1.81 -1.59 -5.74
C MET A 33 0.78 -2.71 -5.58
N SER A 34 0.94 -3.87 -6.21
CA SER A 34 0.05 -5.03 -5.98
C SER A 34 0.72 -6.02 -5.02
N LYS A 35 -0.06 -6.97 -4.45
CA LYS A 35 0.53 -8.01 -3.59
C LYS A 35 1.48 -8.91 -4.37
N GLU A 36 1.20 -9.15 -5.65
CA GLU A 36 2.02 -9.94 -6.57
C GLU A 36 3.34 -9.22 -6.86
N ASN A 37 3.29 -7.90 -7.09
CA ASN A 37 4.49 -7.10 -7.29
C ASN A 37 5.33 -7.05 -6.02
N MET A 38 4.73 -6.91 -4.83
CA MET A 38 5.45 -7.03 -3.55
C MET A 38 6.15 -8.39 -3.42
N ALA A 39 5.45 -9.49 -3.74
CA ALA A 39 6.02 -10.84 -3.69
C ALA A 39 7.19 -11.01 -4.66
N ARG A 40 7.07 -10.51 -5.90
CA ARG A 40 8.16 -10.51 -6.89
C ARG A 40 9.37 -9.71 -6.40
N ILE A 41 9.16 -8.52 -5.85
CA ILE A 41 10.24 -7.69 -5.30
C ILE A 41 10.95 -8.41 -4.15
N PHE A 42 10.20 -9.07 -3.26
CA PHE A 42 10.80 -9.77 -2.12
C PHE A 42 11.55 -11.02 -2.57
N SER A 43 10.99 -11.79 -3.50
CA SER A 43 11.66 -12.94 -4.10
C SER A 43 12.97 -12.54 -4.81
N TRP A 44 12.97 -11.44 -5.57
CA TRP A 44 14.19 -10.90 -6.16
C TRP A 44 15.18 -10.47 -5.09
N SER A 45 14.71 -9.77 -4.06
CA SER A 45 15.55 -9.36 -2.93
C SER A 45 16.16 -10.54 -2.19
N ASP A 46 15.46 -11.68 -2.09
CA ASP A 46 15.98 -12.90 -1.46
C ASP A 46 17.04 -13.58 -2.32
N GLN A 47 16.93 -13.51 -3.65
CA GLN A 47 17.97 -14.00 -4.56
C GLN A 47 19.24 -13.14 -4.45
N VAL A 48 19.10 -11.83 -4.30
CA VAL A 48 20.23 -10.90 -4.17
C VAL A 48 20.84 -10.93 -2.77
N CYS A 49 20.01 -11.00 -1.73
CA CYS A 49 20.41 -10.98 -0.33
C CYS A 49 19.61 -12.03 0.45
N PRO A 50 20.10 -13.29 0.51
CA PRO A 50 19.36 -14.38 1.12
C PRO A 50 19.12 -14.17 2.62
N PRO A 51 17.94 -14.55 3.16
CA PRO A 51 17.58 -14.31 4.56
C PRO A 51 18.57 -14.83 5.59
N GLU A 52 19.16 -16.00 5.34
CA GLU A 52 20.20 -16.63 6.15
C GLU A 52 21.46 -15.77 6.32
N THR A 53 21.70 -14.83 5.40
CA THR A 53 22.88 -13.97 5.44
C THR A 53 22.68 -12.72 6.31
N TYR A 54 21.45 -12.40 6.73
CA TYR A 54 21.16 -11.13 7.42
C TYR A 54 21.96 -10.98 8.71
N PHE A 55 22.05 -12.00 9.55
CA PHE A 55 22.79 -11.94 10.81
C PHE A 55 24.20 -12.56 10.74
N ALA A 56 24.60 -13.04 9.57
CA ALA A 56 25.97 -13.52 9.36
C ALA A 56 26.96 -12.36 9.45
N GLU A 57 28.19 -12.66 9.87
CA GLU A 57 29.27 -11.67 9.85
C GLU A 57 29.50 -11.18 8.41
N ALA A 58 29.57 -9.86 8.22
CA ALA A 58 29.85 -9.27 6.91
C ALA A 58 31.36 -9.20 6.72
N LYS A 59 31.86 -9.79 5.63
CA LYS A 59 33.31 -9.80 5.33
C LYS A 59 33.77 -8.47 4.74
N THR A 60 32.85 -7.75 4.10
CA THR A 60 33.13 -6.47 3.44
C THR A 60 32.09 -5.42 3.82
N THR A 61 32.49 -4.15 3.71
CA THR A 61 31.59 -3.01 3.88
C THR A 61 30.44 -3.06 2.87
N GLY A 62 30.71 -3.50 1.63
CA GLY A 62 29.70 -3.64 0.57
C GLY A 62 28.61 -4.65 0.92
N GLU A 63 28.98 -5.82 1.46
CA GLU A 63 28.01 -6.81 1.94
C GLU A 63 27.12 -6.25 3.05
N ARG A 64 27.69 -5.53 4.01
CA ARG A 64 26.93 -4.89 5.09
C ARG A 64 25.96 -3.85 4.55
N THR A 65 26.39 -2.99 3.63
CA THR A 65 25.54 -1.98 2.99
C THR A 65 24.38 -2.63 2.24
N LEU A 66 24.67 -3.71 1.50
CA LEU A 66 23.66 -4.46 0.76
C LEU A 66 22.60 -5.05 1.71
N ARG A 67 23.03 -5.81 2.74
CA ARG A 67 22.14 -6.42 3.74
C ARG A 67 21.27 -5.37 4.44
N THR A 68 21.90 -4.28 4.88
CA THR A 68 21.20 -3.17 5.55
C THR A 68 20.12 -2.59 4.65
N LYS A 69 20.45 -2.28 3.39
CA LYS A 69 19.51 -1.70 2.43
C LYS A 69 18.33 -2.64 2.13
N HIS A 70 18.61 -3.91 1.85
CA HIS A 70 17.57 -4.89 1.52
C HIS A 70 16.61 -5.15 2.69
N LEU A 71 17.14 -5.34 3.89
CA LEU A 71 16.30 -5.57 5.07
C LEU A 71 15.50 -4.33 5.44
N MET A 72 16.12 -3.14 5.38
CA MET A 72 15.44 -1.87 5.60
C MET A 72 14.33 -1.64 4.59
N TYR A 73 14.57 -1.91 3.30
CA TYR A 73 13.55 -1.78 2.26
C TYR A 73 12.37 -2.70 2.51
N LYS A 74 12.61 -3.97 2.89
CA LYS A 74 11.53 -4.91 3.19
C LYS A 74 10.68 -4.46 4.39
N ALA A 75 11.33 -4.02 5.47
CA ALA A 75 10.62 -3.46 6.62
C ALA A 75 9.84 -2.19 6.24
N PHE A 76 10.44 -1.29 5.46
CA PHE A 76 9.80 -0.04 5.04
C PHE A 76 8.58 -0.29 4.14
N SER A 77 8.74 -1.10 3.10
CA SER A 77 7.70 -1.35 2.10
C SER A 77 6.52 -2.13 2.69
N SER A 78 6.77 -3.18 3.47
CA SER A 78 5.72 -3.94 4.17
C SER A 78 4.97 -3.08 5.20
N THR A 79 5.68 -2.23 5.95
CA THR A 79 5.07 -1.29 6.91
C THR A 79 4.26 -0.20 6.19
N GLY A 80 4.79 0.36 5.09
CA GLY A 80 4.06 1.32 4.27
C GLY A 80 2.78 0.73 3.67
N TRP A 81 2.85 -0.52 3.22
CA TRP A 81 1.71 -1.28 2.69
C TRP A 81 0.66 -1.54 3.76
N THR A 82 1.08 -1.84 4.98
CA THR A 82 0.17 -2.18 6.07
C THR A 82 -0.46 -0.95 6.69
N ILE A 83 0.29 0.15 6.88
CA ILE A 83 -0.12 1.27 7.73
C ILE A 83 -0.78 2.41 6.95
N TRP A 84 -0.51 2.56 5.66
CA TRP A 84 -1.13 3.62 4.82
C TRP A 84 -0.86 5.02 5.37
N THR A 85 0.38 5.28 5.76
CA THR A 85 0.87 6.58 6.25
C THR A 85 0.73 7.69 5.21
N ARG A 86 0.46 8.92 5.67
CA ARG A 86 0.25 10.12 4.83
C ARG A 86 1.46 11.06 4.84
N TYR A 87 1.39 12.03 3.93
CA TYR A 87 2.28 13.17 3.76
C TYR A 87 2.18 14.22 4.89
N VAL A 88 3.33 14.79 5.27
CA VAL A 88 3.45 16.09 5.95
C VAL A 88 4.21 17.04 5.04
N GLY A 89 3.56 18.15 4.69
CA GLY A 89 4.20 19.33 4.11
C GLY A 89 3.33 20.53 4.44
N ILE A 90 3.83 21.33 5.39
CA ILE A 90 3.33 22.67 5.62
C ILE A 90 4.04 23.52 4.57
N SER A 91 3.32 23.89 3.52
CA SER A 91 3.70 25.07 2.74
C SER A 91 2.55 26.06 2.85
N HIS A 92 2.77 27.06 3.70
CA HIS A 92 1.96 28.26 3.80
C HIS A 92 2.21 29.11 2.55
N ARG A 93 1.69 28.73 1.38
CA ARG A 93 1.58 29.65 0.24
C ARG A 93 0.25 29.49 -0.47
N ARG A 94 -0.51 30.58 -0.35
CA ARG A 94 -1.67 31.05 -1.12
C ARG A 94 -2.07 30.17 -2.31
N GLN A 95 -3.28 29.62 -2.19
CA GLN A 95 -4.36 29.68 -3.18
C GLN A 95 -3.89 30.04 -4.59
N TYR A 96 -3.69 29.03 -5.43
CA TYR A 96 -3.83 28.91 -6.91
C TYR A 96 -2.96 27.70 -7.32
N HIS A 97 -3.50 26.76 -8.12
CA HIS A 97 -2.98 25.41 -8.47
C HIS A 97 -3.32 24.24 -7.53
N LEU A 98 -4.56 23.72 -7.65
CA LEU A 98 -5.04 22.49 -7.00
C LEU A 98 -4.63 21.18 -7.70
N THR A 99 -4.02 21.23 -8.89
CA THR A 99 -3.66 20.02 -9.67
C THR A 99 -2.24 19.55 -9.45
N VAL A 100 -1.28 20.43 -9.14
CA VAL A 100 0.14 20.07 -8.93
C VAL A 100 0.43 19.64 -7.49
N PHE A 101 -0.46 19.95 -6.54
CA PHE A 101 -0.26 19.59 -5.12
C PHE A 101 -0.52 18.10 -4.83
N PHE A 102 -1.16 17.37 -5.75
CA PHE A 102 -1.26 15.91 -5.71
C PHE A 102 -0.02 15.20 -6.29
N LEU A 103 0.87 15.93 -6.97
CA LEU A 103 2.01 15.39 -7.74
C LEU A 103 3.33 15.29 -6.95
N SER A 104 3.34 15.54 -5.64
CA SER A 104 4.52 15.32 -4.79
C SER A 104 4.12 14.76 -3.42
N CYS A 105 3.52 13.57 -3.43
CA CYS A 105 2.97 12.93 -2.23
C CYS A 105 3.96 11.90 -1.64
N ARG A 106 4.71 12.33 -0.63
CA ARG A 106 5.82 11.62 0.02
C ARG A 106 5.42 10.94 1.34
N ASN A 107 5.97 9.77 1.65
CA ASN A 107 5.72 8.96 2.86
C ASN A 107 6.48 9.47 4.12
N PHE A 108 6.19 10.71 4.55
CA PHE A 108 6.93 11.41 5.62
C PHE A 108 6.71 10.86 7.04
N GLU A 109 5.54 10.31 7.32
CA GLU A 109 5.22 9.79 8.66
C GLU A 109 6.03 8.51 8.96
N LEU A 110 6.27 7.67 7.95
CA LEU A 110 6.96 6.40 8.15
C LEU A 110 8.46 6.58 8.39
N ILE A 111 9.13 7.45 7.64
CA ILE A 111 10.56 7.74 7.85
C ILE A 111 10.82 8.38 9.22
N LYS A 112 9.82 9.06 9.80
CA LYS A 112 9.92 9.70 11.12
C LYS A 112 9.58 8.78 12.29
N LEU A 113 9.25 7.51 12.03
CA LEU A 113 8.90 6.54 13.07
C LEU A 113 10.10 6.32 14.00
N ARG A 114 9.84 6.41 15.31
CA ARG A 114 10.85 6.18 16.36
C ARG A 114 10.55 4.92 17.15
N GLU A 115 11.55 4.40 17.85
CA GLU A 115 11.38 3.24 18.75
C GLU A 115 10.32 3.50 19.81
N GLY A 116 10.25 4.71 20.36
CA GLY A 116 9.23 5.09 21.37
C GLY A 116 7.78 5.12 20.84
N ASP A 117 7.58 4.98 19.53
CA ASP A 117 6.25 4.87 18.90
C ASP A 117 5.81 3.42 18.67
N LEU A 118 6.67 2.46 18.99
CA LEU A 118 6.40 1.04 18.85
C LEU A 118 6.28 0.37 20.22
N THR A 119 5.35 -0.57 20.34
CA THR A 119 5.20 -1.39 21.55
C THR A 119 4.99 -2.85 21.14
N PHE A 120 5.96 -3.69 21.46
CA PHE A 120 6.01 -5.11 21.09
C PHE A 120 5.59 -6.02 22.25
N GLY A 121 5.34 -7.30 21.95
CA GLY A 121 5.04 -8.32 22.96
C GLY A 121 3.63 -8.19 23.54
N LEU A 122 2.69 -7.66 22.76
CA LEU A 122 1.29 -7.53 23.16
C LEU A 122 0.49 -8.72 22.65
N GLU A 123 -0.53 -9.12 23.40
CA GLU A 123 -1.48 -10.15 23.02
C GLU A 123 -2.89 -9.60 23.18
N ASP A 124 -3.81 -9.97 22.27
CA ASP A 124 -5.20 -9.55 22.39
C ASP A 124 -6.05 -10.70 22.97
N PRO A 125 -6.55 -10.56 24.22
CA PRO A 125 -7.42 -11.57 24.83
C PRO A 125 -8.69 -11.84 24.02
N LYS A 126 -9.16 -10.85 23.25
CA LYS A 126 -10.37 -10.98 22.42
C LYS A 126 -10.11 -11.71 21.11
N ALA A 127 -8.86 -11.77 20.68
CA ALA A 127 -8.42 -12.48 19.49
C ALA A 127 -7.65 -13.76 19.89
N PHE A 128 -8.11 -14.50 20.89
CA PHE A 128 -7.48 -15.76 21.32
C PHE A 128 -5.99 -15.62 21.71
N ASN A 129 -5.63 -14.50 22.35
CA ASN A 129 -4.24 -14.16 22.68
C ASN A 129 -3.32 -14.10 21.45
N THR A 130 -3.86 -13.70 20.29
CA THR A 130 -3.04 -13.52 19.09
C THR A 130 -2.01 -12.42 19.35
N PRO A 131 -0.71 -12.67 19.09
CA PRO A 131 0.35 -11.69 19.29
C PRO A 131 0.22 -10.56 18.27
N TYR A 132 0.51 -9.34 18.73
CA TYR A 132 0.57 -8.14 17.90
C TYR A 132 1.60 -7.15 18.44
N PHE A 133 1.90 -6.14 17.64
CA PHE A 133 2.57 -4.94 18.16
C PHE A 133 1.71 -3.70 17.90
N GLU A 134 1.78 -2.73 18.80
CA GLU A 134 1.12 -1.44 18.66
C GLU A 134 2.07 -0.44 18.00
N LEU A 135 1.58 0.27 16.99
CA LEU A 135 2.25 1.41 16.39
C LEU A 135 1.44 2.68 16.64
N ARG A 136 2.10 3.69 17.18
CA ARG A 136 1.53 4.99 17.48
C ARG A 136 1.96 6.04 16.45
N LEU A 137 1.00 6.55 15.68
CA LEU A 137 1.23 7.66 14.75
C LEU A 137 0.93 9.01 15.43
N LEU A 138 1.94 9.89 15.47
CA LEU A 138 1.85 11.25 16.00
C LEU A 138 1.68 12.29 14.88
N ASN A 139 1.06 13.44 15.20
CA ASN A 139 1.01 14.65 14.37
C ASN A 139 0.44 14.49 12.94
N ARG A 140 -0.58 13.64 12.78
CA ARG A 140 -1.25 13.41 11.49
C ARG A 140 -1.98 14.65 10.96
N LYS A 141 -1.83 14.96 9.67
CA LYS A 141 -2.52 16.08 8.99
C LYS A 141 -4.05 15.96 9.13
N GLY A 142 -4.72 17.06 9.46
CA GLY A 142 -6.18 17.10 9.70
C GLY A 142 -6.60 16.66 11.11
N TRP A 143 -5.67 16.13 11.91
CA TRP A 143 -5.87 15.79 13.32
C TRP A 143 -5.06 16.70 14.26
N GLN A 144 -4.28 17.64 13.71
CA GLN A 144 -3.45 18.59 14.47
C GLN A 144 -4.24 19.45 15.47
N ARG A 145 -5.53 19.69 15.22
CA ARG A 145 -6.43 20.41 16.16
C ARG A 145 -7.03 19.49 17.25
N LYS A 146 -6.88 18.17 17.14
CA LYS A 146 -7.26 17.17 18.14
C LYS A 146 -6.01 16.82 18.97
N ILE A 147 -5.61 17.76 19.82
CA ILE A 147 -4.35 17.82 20.61
C ILE A 147 -4.09 16.57 21.48
N SER A 148 -5.04 15.64 21.64
CA SER A 148 -4.93 14.50 22.57
C SER A 148 -5.00 13.08 21.98
N LYS A 149 -5.05 12.88 20.65
CA LYS A 149 -5.31 11.53 20.10
C LYS A 149 -4.28 11.11 19.07
N ALA A 150 -3.14 10.59 19.55
CA ALA A 150 -2.29 9.72 18.76
C ALA A 150 -3.11 8.53 18.25
N GLN A 151 -3.01 8.20 16.95
CA GLN A 151 -3.70 7.02 16.43
C GLN A 151 -2.85 5.79 16.69
N ARG A 152 -3.40 4.87 17.48
CA ARG A 152 -2.81 3.56 17.75
C ARG A 152 -3.34 2.56 16.75
N LYS A 153 -2.44 1.74 16.22
CA LYS A 153 -2.76 0.65 15.30
C LYS A 153 -2.19 -0.64 15.85
N GLN A 154 -3.04 -1.63 16.00
CA GLN A 154 -2.63 -2.99 16.31
C GLN A 154 -2.25 -3.68 15.00
N ILE A 155 -1.00 -4.14 14.91
CA ILE A 155 -0.46 -4.78 13.73
C ILE A 155 -0.36 -6.28 14.02
N PHE A 156 -1.21 -7.04 13.34
CA PHE A 156 -1.24 -8.51 13.39
C PHE A 156 -0.55 -9.08 12.17
N ALA A 157 -0.06 -10.32 12.28
CA ALA A 157 0.47 -11.08 11.14
C ALA A 157 -0.64 -11.27 10.08
N PRO A 158 -0.43 -10.81 8.82
CA PRO A 158 -1.33 -11.09 7.72
C PRO A 158 -0.96 -12.42 7.04
N ASP A 159 -1.91 -12.99 6.29
CA ASP A 159 -1.68 -14.13 5.39
C ASP A 159 -0.91 -13.73 4.10
N LEU A 160 -0.05 -12.71 4.17
CA LEU A 160 0.66 -12.13 3.04
C LEU A 160 2.13 -11.87 3.40
N PRO A 161 3.04 -12.83 3.16
CA PRO A 161 4.44 -12.75 3.63
C PRO A 161 5.19 -11.50 3.16
N ALA A 162 5.03 -11.09 1.90
CA ALA A 162 5.70 -9.89 1.36
C ALA A 162 5.11 -8.56 1.88
N CYS A 163 3.91 -8.60 2.47
CA CYS A 163 3.23 -7.45 3.05
C CYS A 163 3.20 -7.50 4.58
N ASP A 164 3.96 -8.41 5.20
CA ASP A 164 3.90 -8.70 6.62
C ASP A 164 4.77 -7.74 7.45
N ALA A 165 4.19 -6.60 7.83
CA ALA A 165 4.84 -5.69 8.76
C ALA A 165 5.09 -6.32 10.15
N HIS A 166 4.29 -7.32 10.56
CA HIS A 166 4.45 -8.05 11.82
C HIS A 166 5.74 -8.89 11.84
N HIS A 167 6.18 -9.38 10.69
CA HIS A 167 7.45 -10.10 10.56
C HIS A 167 8.64 -9.17 10.26
N TRP A 168 8.53 -8.34 9.21
CA TRP A 168 9.68 -7.62 8.67
C TRP A 168 10.15 -6.47 9.55
N LEU A 169 9.23 -5.78 10.26
CA LEU A 169 9.61 -4.65 11.12
C LEU A 169 10.37 -5.11 12.38
N PRO A 170 9.93 -6.13 13.14
CA PRO A 170 10.73 -6.68 14.24
C PRO A 170 12.06 -7.27 13.78
N LEU A 171 12.10 -7.93 12.62
CA LEU A 171 13.34 -8.50 12.08
C LEU A 171 14.37 -7.41 11.80
N TRP A 172 13.94 -6.33 11.16
CA TRP A 172 14.77 -5.14 10.92
C TRP A 172 15.19 -4.45 12.22
N ARG A 173 14.28 -4.30 13.18
CA ARG A 173 14.60 -3.76 14.51
C ARG A 173 15.69 -4.57 15.21
N LYS A 174 15.59 -5.90 15.18
CA LYS A 174 16.61 -6.79 15.75
C LYS A 174 17.96 -6.61 15.04
N TYR A 175 17.95 -6.55 13.70
CA TYR A 175 19.16 -6.27 12.92
C TYR A 175 19.78 -4.91 13.26
N LEU A 176 18.96 -3.87 13.47
CA LEU A 176 19.43 -2.57 13.91
C LEU A 176 20.15 -2.67 15.27
N GLN A 177 19.57 -3.37 16.23
CA GLN A 177 20.14 -3.54 17.57
C GLN A 177 21.44 -4.33 17.55
N ASP A 178 21.43 -5.50 16.89
CA ASP A 178 22.51 -6.48 16.96
C ASP A 178 23.68 -6.14 16.03
N VAL A 179 23.39 -5.64 14.82
CA VAL A 179 24.39 -5.50 13.75
C VAL A 179 24.76 -4.05 13.49
N VAL A 180 23.80 -3.13 13.50
CA VAL A 180 24.04 -1.72 13.14
C VAL A 180 24.54 -0.91 14.33
N TYR A 181 23.71 -0.78 15.36
CA TYR A 181 23.99 0.04 16.54
C TYR A 181 24.83 -0.68 17.58
N ARG A 182 24.76 -2.03 17.62
CA ARG A 182 25.38 -2.88 18.67
C ARG A 182 25.02 -2.43 20.08
N ARG A 183 23.81 -1.90 20.22
CA ARG A 183 23.20 -1.47 21.49
C ARG A 183 21.69 -1.57 21.38
N PRO A 184 20.97 -1.66 22.51
CA PRO A 184 19.54 -1.43 22.53
C PRO A 184 19.17 -0.08 21.92
N LEU A 185 18.02 -0.04 21.22
CA LEU A 185 17.47 1.21 20.70
C LEU A 185 16.90 2.03 21.84
N THR A 186 17.17 3.32 21.82
CA THR A 186 16.57 4.31 22.71
C THR A 186 15.24 4.80 22.11
N PRO A 187 14.30 5.32 22.92
CA PRO A 187 13.01 5.76 22.42
C PRO A 187 13.06 6.84 21.32
N ASP A 188 14.15 7.61 21.26
CA ASP A 188 14.35 8.66 20.26
C ASP A 188 15.03 8.20 18.97
N ASP A 189 15.57 6.98 18.93
CA ASP A 189 16.20 6.44 17.74
C ASP A 189 15.16 6.24 16.62
N TYR A 190 15.50 6.67 15.41
CA TYR A 190 14.68 6.42 14.23
C TYR A 190 14.74 4.95 13.82
N ILE A 191 13.57 4.38 13.52
CA ILE A 191 13.46 3.02 12.99
C ILE A 191 13.98 2.92 11.57
N PHE A 192 13.91 4.01 10.80
CA PHE A 192 14.43 4.07 9.44
C PHE A 192 15.51 5.17 9.35
N PRO A 193 16.72 4.90 9.89
CA PRO A 193 17.77 5.91 9.97
C PRO A 193 18.45 6.14 8.62
N ALA A 194 19.12 7.27 8.46
CA ALA A 194 19.89 7.57 7.24
C ALA A 194 21.10 6.62 7.13
N ILE A 195 21.32 6.09 5.92
CA ILE A 195 22.47 5.23 5.60
C ILE A 195 23.46 6.06 4.80
N GLY A 196 24.65 6.30 5.35
CA GLY A 196 25.75 6.95 4.64
C GLY A 196 26.30 6.07 3.52
N ALA A 197 27.05 6.66 2.59
CA ALA A 197 27.62 5.96 1.43
C ALA A 197 28.49 4.74 1.80
N ASN A 198 29.09 4.76 2.99
CA ASN A 198 29.93 3.68 3.51
C ASN A 198 29.11 2.57 4.22
N GLY A 199 27.78 2.58 4.12
CA GLY A 199 26.91 1.65 4.84
C GLY A 199 26.79 1.91 6.35
N VAL A 200 27.38 3.00 6.82
CA VAL A 200 27.32 3.42 8.22
C VAL A 200 26.03 4.20 8.44
N VAL A 201 25.26 3.80 9.44
CA VAL A 201 24.02 4.46 9.82
C VAL A 201 24.31 5.72 10.62
N GLN A 202 23.66 6.82 10.22
CA GLN A 202 23.74 8.11 10.91
C GLN A 202 22.71 8.14 12.03
N VAL A 203 23.20 8.14 13.28
CA VAL A 203 22.35 8.16 14.47
C VAL A 203 21.64 9.52 14.56
N GLY A 204 20.32 9.50 14.82
CA GLY A 204 19.54 10.72 14.98
C GLY A 204 19.08 11.36 13.67
N GLU A 205 19.44 10.81 12.51
CA GLU A 205 18.89 11.21 11.20
C GLU A 205 18.07 10.09 10.60
N HIS A 206 16.92 10.43 10.01
CA HIS A 206 16.10 9.47 9.28
C HIS A 206 16.46 9.44 7.80
N VAL A 207 16.18 8.33 7.12
CA VAL A 207 16.36 8.21 5.67
C VAL A 207 15.65 9.34 4.92
N SER A 208 16.30 9.86 3.87
CA SER A 208 15.71 10.90 3.05
C SER A 208 14.60 10.34 2.15
N HIS A 209 13.66 11.19 1.76
CA HIS A 209 12.65 10.80 0.78
C HIS A 209 13.26 10.39 -0.56
N GLU A 210 14.28 11.11 -0.99
CA GLU A 210 14.93 10.87 -2.27
C GLU A 210 15.57 9.49 -2.29
N ASP A 211 16.18 9.07 -1.18
CA ASP A 211 16.78 7.73 -1.09
C ASP A 211 15.72 6.65 -1.07
N VAL A 212 14.60 6.83 -0.35
CA VAL A 212 13.47 5.90 -0.42
C VAL A 212 12.94 5.79 -1.85
N GLN A 213 12.79 6.91 -2.57
CA GLN A 213 12.31 6.88 -3.95
C GLN A 213 13.32 6.21 -4.89
N LYS A 214 14.63 6.44 -4.72
CA LYS A 214 15.68 5.71 -5.44
C LYS A 214 15.59 4.22 -5.18
N TRP A 215 15.38 3.81 -3.93
CA TRP A 215 15.23 2.39 -3.58
C TRP A 215 13.98 1.78 -4.19
N ILE A 216 12.84 2.47 -4.19
CA ILE A 216 11.63 1.98 -4.87
C ILE A 216 11.93 1.74 -6.35
N THR A 217 12.57 2.69 -7.04
CA THR A 217 12.94 2.53 -8.45
C THR A 217 13.93 1.38 -8.64
N GLU A 218 14.96 1.26 -7.80
CA GLU A 218 15.95 0.19 -7.85
C GLU A 218 15.31 -1.19 -7.68
N PHE A 219 14.52 -1.39 -6.63
CA PHE A 219 13.90 -2.68 -6.30
C PHE A 219 12.83 -3.07 -7.33
N THR A 220 12.05 -2.10 -7.81
CA THR A 220 11.03 -2.35 -8.84
C THR A 220 11.65 -2.67 -10.21
N THR A 221 12.78 -2.05 -10.53
CA THR A 221 13.54 -2.36 -11.75
C THR A 221 14.22 -3.72 -11.63
N GLY A 222 14.87 -4.00 -10.51
CA GLY A 222 15.54 -5.28 -10.25
C GLY A 222 14.58 -6.47 -10.32
N ALA A 223 13.36 -6.30 -9.82
CA ALA A 223 12.31 -7.31 -9.88
C ALA A 223 11.54 -7.36 -11.23
N GLY A 224 11.89 -6.52 -12.20
CA GLY A 224 11.23 -6.47 -13.50
C GLY A 224 9.79 -5.95 -13.47
N VAL A 225 9.35 -5.28 -12.40
CA VAL A 225 7.97 -4.78 -12.26
C VAL A 225 7.80 -3.33 -12.75
N ALA A 226 8.89 -2.55 -12.84
CA ALA A 226 8.85 -1.15 -13.26
C ALA A 226 8.50 -0.93 -14.74
N GLN A 227 8.80 -1.90 -15.61
CA GLN A 227 8.69 -1.71 -17.07
C GLN A 227 7.29 -1.96 -17.63
N ALA A 228 6.45 -2.74 -16.95
CA ALA A 228 5.10 -3.04 -17.43
C ALA A 228 4.07 -1.94 -17.11
N ASN A 229 4.28 -1.17 -16.03
CA ASN A 229 3.23 -0.40 -15.37
C ASN A 229 3.72 0.97 -14.90
N GLY A 230 4.60 1.67 -15.64
CA GLY A 230 5.06 3.02 -15.28
C GLY A 230 5.79 3.16 -13.92
N ASN A 231 5.94 4.40 -13.44
CA ASN A 231 6.79 4.71 -12.28
C ASN A 231 6.05 4.56 -10.94
N PHE A 232 6.58 3.71 -10.05
CA PHE A 232 6.15 3.63 -8.65
C PHE A 232 6.72 4.80 -7.84
N THR A 233 5.90 5.35 -6.95
CA THR A 233 6.34 6.36 -5.96
C THR A 233 6.13 5.88 -4.55
N THR A 234 6.62 6.62 -3.55
CA THR A 234 6.40 6.30 -2.12
C THR A 234 4.92 6.13 -1.73
N HIS A 235 3.98 6.59 -2.56
CA HIS A 235 2.54 6.42 -2.37
C HIS A 235 1.98 5.07 -2.85
N CYS A 236 2.72 4.32 -3.65
CA CYS A 236 2.25 3.06 -4.25
C CYS A 236 1.82 2.03 -3.20
N PHE A 237 2.53 1.97 -2.07
CA PHE A 237 2.21 1.04 -0.98
C PHE A 237 0.89 1.37 -0.29
N ARG A 238 0.61 2.66 -0.08
CA ARG A 238 -0.65 3.11 0.51
C ARG A 238 -1.83 2.80 -0.40
N ARG A 239 -1.65 3.03 -1.71
CA ARG A 239 -2.69 2.76 -2.71
C ARG A 239 -2.97 1.27 -2.80
N GLY A 240 -1.91 0.49 -2.97
CA GLY A 240 -1.92 -0.96 -3.03
C GLY A 240 -2.59 -1.60 -1.82
N GLY A 241 -2.18 -1.22 -0.62
CA GLY A 241 -2.76 -1.74 0.61
C GLY A 241 -4.25 -1.39 0.74
N ALA A 242 -4.64 -0.17 0.41
CA ALA A 242 -6.03 0.29 0.47
C ALA A 242 -6.93 -0.44 -0.53
N GLN A 243 -6.51 -0.55 -1.80
CA GLN A 243 -7.24 -1.28 -2.82
C GLN A 243 -7.28 -2.78 -2.52
N TYR A 244 -6.18 -3.36 -2.03
CA TYR A 244 -6.19 -4.76 -1.62
C TYR A 244 -7.25 -5.01 -0.54
N ARG A 245 -7.26 -4.23 0.55
CA ARG A 245 -8.27 -4.42 1.59
C ARG A 245 -9.68 -4.10 1.14
N PHE A 246 -9.88 -3.16 0.22
CA PHE A 246 -11.21 -2.78 -0.25
C PHE A 246 -11.77 -3.77 -1.30
N MET A 247 -10.92 -4.22 -2.23
CA MET A 247 -11.34 -4.92 -3.46
C MET A 247 -10.77 -6.32 -3.60
N PHE A 248 -9.47 -6.52 -3.36
CA PHE A 248 -8.77 -7.76 -3.75
C PHE A 248 -8.55 -8.77 -2.61
N ALA A 249 -8.89 -8.40 -1.38
CA ALA A 249 -8.88 -9.31 -0.24
C ALA A 249 -9.97 -10.37 -0.43
N PRO A 250 -9.77 -11.62 0.06
CA PRO A 250 -10.80 -12.64 0.02
C PRO A 250 -12.12 -12.14 0.63
N VAL A 251 -13.25 -12.61 0.12
CA VAL A 251 -14.55 -12.28 0.68
C VAL A 251 -14.60 -12.63 2.17
N GLY A 252 -15.26 -11.77 2.96
CA GLY A 252 -15.24 -11.83 4.42
C GLY A 252 -14.01 -11.17 5.06
N ARG A 253 -12.95 -10.89 4.29
CA ARG A 253 -11.74 -10.17 4.76
C ARG A 253 -11.58 -8.78 4.13
N ARG A 254 -12.50 -8.40 3.24
CA ARG A 254 -12.60 -7.05 2.67
C ARG A 254 -13.05 -6.06 3.72
N TRP A 255 -12.58 -4.84 3.58
CA TRP A 255 -12.89 -3.74 4.47
C TRP A 255 -13.98 -2.86 3.87
N THR A 256 -14.95 -2.52 4.70
CA THR A 256 -15.94 -1.49 4.39
C THR A 256 -15.25 -0.14 4.15
N LEU A 257 -15.90 0.75 3.40
CA LEU A 257 -15.39 2.10 3.18
C LEU A 257 -15.11 2.85 4.50
N ARG A 258 -15.89 2.58 5.56
CA ARG A 258 -15.68 3.14 6.89
C ARG A 258 -14.37 2.65 7.53
N GLN A 259 -14.08 1.35 7.44
CA GLN A 259 -12.83 0.77 7.93
C GLN A 259 -11.63 1.30 7.17
N VAL A 260 -11.72 1.37 5.83
CA VAL A 260 -10.68 1.97 4.98
C VAL A 260 -10.42 3.43 5.38
N ARG A 261 -11.50 4.22 5.52
CA ARG A 261 -11.45 5.63 5.94
C ARG A 261 -10.76 5.80 7.28
N TRP A 262 -11.11 4.98 8.27
CA TRP A 262 -10.51 5.02 9.60
C TRP A 262 -9.03 4.63 9.58
N TRP A 263 -8.69 3.55 8.88
CA TRP A 263 -7.32 3.03 8.85
C TRP A 263 -6.35 3.97 8.14
N GLY A 264 -6.68 4.43 6.93
CA GLY A 264 -5.86 5.42 6.24
C GLY A 264 -6.14 6.87 6.67
N GLY A 265 -6.82 7.04 7.82
CA GLY A 265 -7.11 8.30 8.53
C GLY A 265 -7.47 9.46 7.65
N TRP A 266 -8.47 9.24 6.79
CA TRP A 266 -9.18 10.31 6.12
C TRP A 266 -10.00 11.11 7.15
N ALA A 267 -9.89 12.44 7.13
CA ALA A 267 -10.60 13.29 8.07
C ALA A 267 -12.12 13.35 7.77
N ASP A 268 -12.93 13.71 8.76
CA ASP A 268 -14.41 13.72 8.66
C ASP A 268 -14.93 14.68 7.56
N GLY A 269 -14.16 15.72 7.21
CA GLY A 269 -14.46 16.69 6.16
C GLY A 269 -13.77 16.47 4.81
N GLU A 270 -12.99 15.40 4.60
CA GLU A 270 -12.48 15.09 3.25
C GLU A 270 -13.60 14.55 2.36
N HIS A 271 -13.68 15.04 1.11
CA HIS A 271 -14.74 14.67 0.17
C HIS A 271 -14.70 13.17 -0.13
N ARG A 272 -15.84 12.49 0.00
CA ARG A 272 -15.95 11.03 -0.22
C ARG A 272 -15.49 10.64 -1.62
N ASP A 273 -15.77 11.49 -2.60
CA ASP A 273 -15.39 11.29 -4.00
C ASP A 273 -13.87 11.17 -4.19
N THR A 274 -13.06 11.82 -3.36
CA THR A 274 -11.59 11.70 -3.45
C THR A 274 -11.11 10.33 -3.01
N LEU A 275 -11.72 9.75 -1.96
CA LEU A 275 -11.42 8.39 -1.52
C LEU A 275 -11.93 7.36 -2.54
N ILE A 276 -13.12 7.58 -3.08
CA ILE A 276 -13.72 6.67 -4.07
C ILE A 276 -12.88 6.69 -5.36
N LYS A 277 -12.52 7.87 -5.89
CA LYS A 277 -11.59 7.96 -7.04
C LYS A 277 -10.26 7.27 -6.76
N TYR A 278 -9.72 7.42 -5.55
CA TYR A 278 -8.47 6.77 -5.18
C TYR A 278 -8.53 5.23 -5.23
N LEU A 279 -9.68 4.66 -4.84
CA LEU A 279 -9.92 3.22 -4.84
C LEU A 279 -10.29 2.73 -6.25
N LEU A 280 -11.13 3.46 -6.98
CA LEU A 280 -11.76 3.02 -8.23
C LEU A 280 -11.03 3.48 -9.51
N ASP A 281 -10.08 4.41 -9.48
CA ASP A 281 -9.38 4.90 -10.70
C ASP A 281 -8.64 3.78 -11.47
N GLU A 282 -8.47 2.57 -10.90
CA GLU A 282 -7.93 1.39 -11.60
C GLU A 282 -9.02 0.38 -12.03
N LEU A 283 -10.30 0.52 -11.64
CA LEU A 283 -11.36 -0.40 -12.05
C LEU A 283 -11.73 -0.28 -13.51
N GLY A 284 -11.66 0.93 -14.06
CA GLY A 284 -12.01 1.18 -15.47
C GLY A 284 -11.12 0.45 -16.48
N THR A 285 -10.01 -0.16 -16.06
CA THR A 285 -9.16 -1.03 -16.90
C THR A 285 -9.47 -2.52 -16.77
N TYR A 286 -10.34 -2.92 -15.85
CA TYR A 286 -10.76 -4.31 -15.64
C TYR A 286 -12.18 -4.59 -16.13
N GLU A 287 -12.98 -3.56 -16.33
CA GLU A 287 -14.37 -3.67 -16.76
C GLU A 287 -14.50 -3.42 -18.27
N ASP A 288 -13.99 -4.36 -19.08
CA ASP A 288 -13.97 -4.24 -20.55
C ASP A 288 -15.15 -4.95 -21.25
N ASP A 289 -16.00 -5.69 -20.53
CA ASP A 289 -17.15 -6.38 -21.11
C ASP A 289 -18.40 -6.28 -20.23
N TYR A 290 -19.42 -5.60 -20.77
CA TYR A 290 -20.74 -5.41 -20.16
C TYR A 290 -21.86 -5.98 -21.05
N SER A 291 -21.52 -6.70 -22.11
CA SER A 291 -22.47 -7.18 -23.12
C SER A 291 -23.57 -8.06 -22.53
N GLY A 292 -23.30 -8.75 -21.42
CA GLY A 292 -24.24 -9.61 -20.69
C GLY A 292 -25.05 -8.93 -19.57
N MET A 293 -24.97 -7.60 -19.37
CA MET A 293 -25.64 -6.93 -18.24
C MET A 293 -27.17 -7.04 -18.24
N LEU A 294 -27.78 -7.27 -19.41
CA LEU A 294 -29.24 -7.36 -19.57
C LEU A 294 -29.77 -8.80 -19.67
N LEU A 295 -28.93 -9.81 -19.39
CA LEU A 295 -29.37 -11.21 -19.42
C LEU A 295 -30.43 -11.44 -18.31
N PRO A 296 -31.64 -11.95 -18.65
CA PRO A 296 -32.72 -12.14 -17.68
C PRO A 296 -32.36 -13.09 -16.53
N ASN A 297 -31.47 -14.04 -16.80
CA ASN A 297 -30.97 -15.03 -15.86
C ASN A 297 -29.49 -14.81 -15.60
N ARG A 298 -29.16 -13.69 -14.94
CA ARG A 298 -27.82 -13.49 -14.41
C ARG A 298 -27.53 -14.57 -13.36
N PRO A 299 -26.38 -15.26 -13.40
CA PRO A 299 -25.82 -15.86 -12.19
C PRO A 299 -25.72 -14.74 -11.14
N ASP A 300 -25.93 -15.04 -9.86
CA ASP A 300 -26.10 -14.04 -8.79
C ASP A 300 -24.77 -13.27 -8.53
N PHE A 301 -24.42 -12.38 -9.45
CA PHE A 301 -23.29 -11.45 -9.38
C PHE A 301 -23.60 -10.29 -8.44
N ASP A 302 -24.88 -10.03 -8.17
CA ASP A 302 -25.39 -8.82 -7.53
C ASP A 302 -25.27 -8.84 -5.99
N GLN A 303 -24.89 -9.97 -5.38
CA GLN A 303 -24.68 -10.04 -3.92
C GLN A 303 -23.32 -9.51 -3.46
N THR A 304 -22.34 -9.32 -4.36
CA THR A 304 -20.97 -8.92 -3.96
C THR A 304 -20.31 -7.99 -4.98
N PHE A 305 -19.48 -7.06 -4.47
CA PHE A 305 -18.83 -5.98 -5.22
C PHE A 305 -17.99 -6.41 -6.46
N LEU A 306 -17.65 -7.70 -6.63
CA LEU A 306 -16.90 -8.24 -7.78
C LEU A 306 -17.49 -9.59 -8.29
N GLY A 307 -18.75 -9.92 -7.97
CA GLY A 307 -19.37 -11.16 -8.49
C GLY A 307 -19.07 -12.47 -7.76
N GLU A 308 -18.30 -12.41 -6.69
CA GLU A 308 -17.77 -13.55 -5.93
C GLU A 308 -18.79 -14.26 -5.03
N GLY A 309 -20.00 -13.71 -4.87
CA GLY A 309 -21.09 -14.33 -4.10
C GLY A 309 -21.37 -15.77 -4.54
N SER A 310 -21.27 -16.01 -5.85
CA SER A 310 -21.42 -17.33 -6.48
C SER A 310 -20.38 -18.37 -6.06
N SER A 311 -19.20 -17.95 -5.59
CA SER A 311 -18.08 -18.85 -5.24
C SER A 311 -18.08 -19.29 -3.78
N ILE A 312 -18.97 -18.75 -2.95
CA ILE A 312 -18.95 -18.92 -1.48
C ILE A 312 -20.34 -19.29 -0.93
N THR A 313 -21.40 -19.13 -1.72
CA THR A 313 -22.69 -19.71 -1.39
C THR A 313 -22.57 -21.21 -1.23
N ALA A 314 -23.04 -21.75 -0.10
CA ALA A 314 -23.25 -23.17 0.07
C ALA A 314 -24.09 -23.69 -1.10
N ALA A 315 -23.71 -24.84 -1.66
CA ALA A 315 -24.46 -25.46 -2.74
C ALA A 315 -25.92 -25.59 -2.32
N THR A 316 -26.81 -24.99 -3.11
CA THR A 316 -28.25 -25.10 -2.86
C THR A 316 -28.67 -26.56 -3.02
N THR A 317 -29.73 -26.97 -2.32
CA THR A 317 -30.26 -28.35 -2.40
C THR A 317 -30.59 -28.75 -3.83
N GLY A 318 -31.00 -27.80 -4.68
CA GLY A 318 -31.23 -28.03 -6.11
C GLY A 318 -29.93 -28.32 -6.89
N GLN A 319 -28.85 -27.60 -6.62
CA GLN A 319 -27.54 -27.85 -7.24
C GLN A 319 -26.96 -29.20 -6.84
N LEU A 320 -27.11 -29.60 -5.57
CA LEU A 320 -26.70 -30.93 -5.10
C LEU A 320 -27.52 -32.05 -5.75
N THR A 321 -28.81 -31.81 -5.99
CA THR A 321 -29.71 -32.77 -6.65
C THR A 321 -29.34 -32.95 -8.12
N LEU A 322 -29.01 -31.86 -8.82
CA LEU A 322 -28.55 -31.90 -10.23
C LEU A 322 -27.20 -32.59 -10.36
N MET A 323 -26.26 -32.32 -9.45
CA MET A 323 -24.96 -32.98 -9.42
C MET A 323 -25.10 -34.49 -9.16
N HIS A 324 -25.97 -34.88 -8.22
CA HIS A 324 -26.30 -36.29 -7.96
C HIS A 324 -26.91 -36.98 -9.18
N GLN A 325 -27.84 -36.32 -9.88
CA GLN A 325 -28.45 -36.86 -11.11
C GLN A 325 -27.44 -37.01 -12.24
N SER A 326 -26.55 -36.03 -12.44
CA SER A 326 -25.52 -36.09 -13.48
C SER A 326 -24.55 -37.26 -13.25
N LEU A 327 -24.07 -37.42 -12.01
CA LEU A 327 -23.21 -38.54 -11.61
C LEU A 327 -23.92 -39.90 -11.72
N SER A 328 -25.21 -39.95 -11.41
CA SER A 328 -26.02 -41.17 -11.55
C SER A 328 -26.27 -41.58 -13.01
N THR A 329 -26.16 -40.63 -13.94
CA THR A 329 -26.40 -40.86 -15.37
C THR A 329 -25.11 -41.28 -16.09
N GLU A 330 -23.95 -40.79 -15.64
CA GLU A 330 -22.63 -41.23 -16.15
C GLU A 330 -22.20 -42.63 -15.65
N MET A 331 -22.83 -43.13 -14.57
CA MET A 331 -22.56 -44.46 -14.02
C MET A 331 -23.49 -45.57 -14.55
N ARG A 332 -24.31 -45.28 -15.57
CA ARG A 332 -25.04 -46.28 -16.36
C ARG A 332 -24.43 -46.37 -17.76
#